data_AF-A0A7J6MF26-F1
#
_entry.id   AF-A0A7J6MF26-F1
#
_cell.length_a   1.000
_cell.length_b   1.000
_cell.length_c   1.000
_cell.angle_alpha   90.00
_cell.angle_beta   90.00
_cell.angle_gamma   90.00
#
_symmetry.space_group_name_H-M   'P 1'
#
loop_
_entity.id
_entity.type
_entity.pdbx_description
1 polymer ?
#
loop_
_entity_poly.entity_id
_entity_poly.type
_entity_poly.pdbx_seq_one_letter_code
_entity_poly.pdbx_strand_id
1 'polypeptide(L)'
;MVPPGKIKVEFFYDVVSPYTYLAWQTLKQYRTIWDLEVVLRPVFLGGIMKGSGNRPPAVVPNKSIFMMEDLKRAAHMLKVPLLPVPTNFFSQVAGQILQVQRLLAAAPNAEIKEKLTESAFRALWEDRSLRDFQNNFIEINNTFLQKLCKDAGLSTGAGDALIEESKSVGKADLMNSTKEAIEKHHIFGSPSFVVHVCGKVNMFFGGDRVKNLCFHWTTVFSDEYLHFTQPGVNNFFGGLRWRRFASVKPCLSMLSSNFISLWLATGSLSTSKSIRYES
;
A
#
# COMPACT_ATOMS: atom_id res chain seq x y z
N MET A 1 4.29 -6.96 -20.70
CA MET A 1 3.26 -5.93 -20.97
C MET A 1 3.42 -4.85 -19.92
N VAL A 2 3.85 -3.65 -20.33
CA VAL A 2 3.81 -2.44 -19.50
C VAL A 2 2.66 -1.60 -20.07
N PRO A 3 1.68 -1.16 -19.27
CA PRO A 3 0.60 -0.33 -19.79
C PRO A 3 1.17 0.97 -20.41
N PRO A 4 0.57 1.49 -21.49
CA PRO A 4 1.04 2.71 -22.12
C PRO A 4 0.68 3.91 -21.23
N GLY A 5 1.66 4.39 -20.47
CA GLY A 5 1.56 5.62 -19.68
C GLY A 5 1.85 5.42 -18.19
N LYS A 6 2.18 6.54 -17.54
CA LYS A 6 2.53 6.63 -16.13
C LYS A 6 1.34 6.24 -15.25
N ILE A 7 1.51 5.27 -14.36
CA ILE A 7 0.46 4.81 -13.44
C ILE A 7 0.52 5.63 -12.17
N LYS A 8 -0.55 6.37 -11.85
CA LYS A 8 -0.63 7.13 -10.60
C LYS A 8 -1.14 6.27 -9.45
N VAL A 9 -0.37 6.21 -8.38
CA VAL A 9 -0.66 5.47 -7.15
C VAL A 9 -0.59 6.42 -5.97
N GLU A 10 -1.73 6.74 -5.37
CA GLU A 10 -1.76 7.45 -4.09
C GLU A 10 -1.58 6.44 -2.97
N PHE A 11 -0.46 6.54 -2.26
CA PHE A 11 -0.11 5.68 -1.14
C PHE A 11 -0.50 6.38 0.16
N PHE A 12 -1.59 5.92 0.78
CA PHE A 12 -2.06 6.41 2.07
C PHE A 12 -1.42 5.58 3.19
N TYR A 13 -0.65 6.23 4.05
CA TYR A 13 0.25 5.53 4.97
C TYR A 13 0.41 6.19 6.34
N ASP A 14 0.57 5.34 7.35
CA ASP A 14 1.04 5.68 8.69
C ASP A 14 2.29 4.88 9.05
N VAL A 15 3.38 5.57 9.36
CA VAL A 15 4.67 4.95 9.67
C VAL A 15 4.64 4.12 10.96
N VAL A 16 3.61 4.26 11.80
CA VAL A 16 3.40 3.41 12.99
C VAL A 16 3.05 1.96 12.64
N SER A 17 2.68 1.67 11.39
CA SER A 17 2.23 0.34 10.98
C SER A 17 3.39 -0.45 10.34
N PRO A 18 3.77 -1.62 10.90
CA PRO A 18 4.82 -2.45 10.31
C PRO A 18 4.45 -3.00 8.93
N TYR A 19 3.15 -3.27 8.68
CA TYR A 19 2.68 -3.64 7.35
C TYR A 19 2.84 -2.51 6.33
N THR A 20 2.79 -1.26 6.79
CA THR A 20 3.01 -0.09 5.94
C THR A 20 4.49 0.03 5.56
N TYR A 21 5.40 -0.26 6.48
CA TYR A 21 6.83 -0.36 6.17
C TYR A 21 7.12 -1.42 5.09
N LEU A 22 6.57 -2.64 5.24
CA LEU A 22 6.76 -3.70 4.25
C LEU A 22 6.16 -3.33 2.87
N ALA A 23 5.00 -2.67 2.87
CA ALA A 23 4.40 -2.13 1.66
C ALA A 23 5.27 -1.05 1.00
N TRP A 24 5.89 -0.18 1.79
CA TRP A 24 6.82 0.84 1.30
C TRP A 24 8.05 0.20 0.63
N GLN A 25 8.67 -0.79 1.28
CA GLN A 25 9.79 -1.53 0.70
C GLN A 25 9.39 -2.21 -0.61
N THR A 26 8.20 -2.80 -0.64
CA THR A 26 7.65 -3.43 -1.85
C THR A 26 7.47 -2.40 -2.97
N LEU A 27 6.86 -1.24 -2.69
CA LEU A 27 6.69 -0.17 -3.67
C LEU A 27 8.03 0.29 -4.26
N LYS A 28 9.08 0.46 -3.43
CA LYS A 28 10.42 0.82 -3.91
C LYS A 28 10.96 -0.20 -4.91
N GLN A 29 10.80 -1.50 -4.62
CA GLN A 29 11.23 -2.56 -5.54
C GLN A 29 10.47 -2.52 -6.88
N TYR A 30 9.18 -2.18 -6.88
CA TYR A 30 8.38 -2.16 -8.10
C TYR A 30 8.48 -0.87 -8.92
N ARG A 31 8.83 0.26 -8.30
CA ARG A 31 9.12 1.52 -9.02
C ARG A 31 10.29 1.39 -10.01
N THR A 32 11.19 0.42 -9.82
CA THR A 32 12.29 0.16 -10.76
C THR A 32 11.87 -0.68 -11.98
N ILE A 33 10.70 -1.33 -11.89
CA ILE A 33 10.16 -2.24 -12.91
C ILE A 33 9.05 -1.56 -13.71
N TRP A 34 8.25 -0.71 -13.06
CA TRP A 34 7.11 -0.01 -13.65
C TRP A 34 7.21 1.50 -13.51
N ASP A 35 6.66 2.21 -14.49
CA ASP A 35 6.55 3.66 -14.49
C ASP A 35 5.42 4.12 -13.55
N LEU A 36 5.70 4.05 -12.24
CA LEU A 36 4.78 4.42 -11.17
C LEU A 36 5.01 5.85 -10.71
N GLU A 37 3.98 6.70 -10.83
CA GLU A 37 3.89 7.94 -10.07
C GLU A 37 3.29 7.65 -8.69
N VAL A 38 4.15 7.42 -7.70
CA VAL A 38 3.68 7.22 -6.33
C VAL A 38 3.56 8.57 -5.63
N VAL A 39 2.33 8.94 -5.29
CA VAL A 39 2.02 10.14 -4.49
C VAL A 39 1.90 9.74 -3.03
N LEU A 40 2.80 10.25 -2.20
CA LEU A 40 2.81 10.00 -0.75
C LEU A 40 1.72 10.82 -0.04
N ARG A 41 0.82 10.11 0.64
CA ARG A 41 -0.31 10.67 1.39
C ARG A 41 -0.23 10.23 2.87
N PRO A 42 0.54 10.94 3.71
CA PRO A 42 0.52 10.69 5.15
C PRO A 42 -0.90 10.79 5.70
N VAL A 43 -1.29 9.85 6.54
CA VAL A 43 -2.59 9.82 7.23
C VAL A 43 -2.41 9.41 8.68
N PHE A 44 -3.34 9.80 9.55
CA PHE A 44 -3.30 9.34 10.93
C PHE A 44 -4.14 8.07 11.10
N LEU A 45 -3.50 6.93 11.35
CA LEU A 45 -4.17 5.63 11.47
C LEU A 45 -5.20 5.60 12.60
N GLY A 46 -4.90 6.24 13.73
CA GLY A 46 -5.88 6.39 14.81
C GLY A 46 -7.12 7.17 14.37
N GLY A 47 -6.95 8.18 13.51
CA GLY A 47 -8.03 8.93 12.89
C GLY A 47 -8.85 8.10 11.91
N ILE A 48 -8.19 7.31 11.07
CA ILE A 48 -8.84 6.35 10.15
C ILE A 48 -9.67 5.32 10.92
N MET A 49 -9.11 4.70 11.95
CA MET A 49 -9.81 3.70 12.74
C MET A 49 -11.06 4.30 13.40
N LYS A 50 -10.93 5.48 14.01
CA LYS A 50 -12.07 6.19 14.59
C LYS A 50 -13.14 6.53 13.55
N GLY A 51 -12.75 7.12 12.41
CA GLY A 51 -13.69 7.58 11.39
C GLY A 51 -14.38 6.46 10.60
N SER A 52 -13.73 5.30 10.47
CA SER A 52 -14.30 4.11 9.82
C SER A 52 -15.01 3.14 10.77
N GLY A 53 -14.97 3.40 12.09
CA GLY A 53 -15.48 2.47 13.10
C GLY A 53 -14.62 1.20 13.28
N ASN A 54 -13.42 1.17 12.72
CA ASN A 54 -12.49 0.04 12.82
C ASN A 54 -11.75 0.04 14.17
N ARG A 55 -11.20 -1.13 14.54
CA ARG A 55 -10.37 -1.30 15.76
C ARG A 55 -9.00 -1.87 15.40
N PRO A 56 -7.94 -1.56 16.17
CA PRO A 56 -6.62 -2.13 15.91
C PRO A 56 -6.66 -3.66 15.98
N PRO A 57 -6.11 -4.40 15.01
CA PRO A 57 -6.16 -5.87 15.02
C PRO A 57 -5.41 -6.47 16.22
N ALA A 58 -4.37 -5.80 16.72
CA ALA A 58 -3.55 -6.25 17.85
C ALA A 58 -4.31 -6.35 19.18
N VAL A 59 -5.49 -5.72 19.32
CA VAL A 59 -6.34 -5.88 20.52
C VAL A 59 -7.01 -7.24 20.59
N VAL A 60 -6.98 -8.03 19.51
CA VAL A 60 -7.47 -9.41 19.46
C VAL A 60 -6.26 -10.35 19.58
N PRO A 61 -6.12 -11.12 20.69
CA PRO A 61 -4.93 -11.94 20.94
C PRO A 61 -4.54 -12.86 19.78
N ASN A 62 -5.52 -13.57 19.19
CA ASN A 62 -5.27 -14.48 18.07
C ASN A 62 -4.74 -13.76 16.82
N LYS A 63 -5.24 -12.54 16.55
CA LYS A 63 -4.74 -11.72 15.43
C LYS A 63 -3.34 -11.21 15.73
N SER A 64 -3.05 -10.82 16.98
CA SER A 64 -1.72 -10.38 17.40
C SER A 64 -0.67 -11.50 17.20
N ILE A 65 -0.96 -12.72 17.64
CA ILE A 65 -0.09 -13.89 17.44
C ILE A 65 0.17 -14.14 15.95
N PHE A 66 -0.90 -14.14 15.14
CA PHE A 66 -0.78 -14.28 13.69
C PHE A 66 0.11 -13.19 13.09
N MET A 67 -0.11 -11.93 13.43
CA MET A 67 0.63 -10.78 12.89
C MET A 67 2.13 -10.88 13.15
N MET A 68 2.54 -11.33 14.34
CA MET A 68 3.97 -11.48 14.66
C MET A 68 4.67 -12.45 13.71
N GLU A 69 4.05 -13.60 13.44
CA GLU A 69 4.62 -14.61 12.53
C GLU A 69 4.49 -14.19 11.06
N ASP A 70 3.40 -13.50 10.72
CA ASP A 70 3.16 -13.02 9.36
C ASP A 70 4.14 -11.93 8.93
N LEU A 71 4.40 -10.96 9.81
CA LEU A 71 5.39 -9.91 9.59
C LEU A 71 6.80 -10.49 9.37
N LYS A 72 7.19 -11.51 10.14
CA LYS A 72 8.48 -12.21 9.95
C LYS A 72 8.57 -12.86 8.57
N ARG A 73 7.54 -13.61 8.17
CA ARG A 73 7.50 -14.25 6.85
C ARG A 73 7.57 -13.21 5.73
N ALA A 74 6.78 -12.15 5.83
CA ALA A 74 6.74 -11.09 4.82
C ALA A 74 8.08 -10.35 4.71
N ALA A 75 8.74 -10.00 5.83
CA ALA A 75 10.07 -9.41 5.83
C ALA A 75 11.12 -10.34 5.20
N HIS A 76 11.09 -11.63 5.52
CA HIS A 76 11.97 -12.64 4.91
C HIS A 76 11.76 -12.76 3.40
N MET A 77 10.51 -12.79 2.94
CA MET A 77 10.18 -12.85 1.51
C MET A 77 10.70 -11.62 0.74
N LEU A 78 10.59 -10.44 1.35
CA LEU A 78 11.07 -9.18 0.77
C LEU A 78 12.58 -8.97 0.93
N LYS A 79 13.25 -9.79 1.75
CA LYS A 79 14.67 -9.67 2.13
C LYS A 79 15.01 -8.30 2.72
N VAL A 80 14.12 -7.80 3.59
CA VAL A 80 14.30 -6.52 4.29
C VAL A 80 14.41 -6.73 5.80
N PRO A 81 15.21 -5.92 6.51
CA PRO A 81 15.24 -5.94 7.97
C PRO A 81 13.88 -5.52 8.52
N LEU A 82 13.45 -6.15 9.61
CA LEU A 82 12.29 -5.74 10.38
C LEU A 82 12.54 -5.95 11.87
N LEU A 83 12.65 -4.85 12.60
CA LEU A 83 12.79 -4.85 14.04
C LEU A 83 11.46 -5.23 14.71
N PRO A 84 11.52 -5.88 15.88
CA PRO A 84 10.32 -6.13 16.68
C PRO A 84 9.66 -4.81 17.09
N VAL A 85 8.37 -4.86 17.40
CA VAL A 85 7.62 -3.71 17.91
C VAL A 85 8.33 -3.12 19.15
N PRO A 86 8.44 -1.77 19.27
CA PRO A 86 9.01 -1.13 20.46
C PRO A 86 8.29 -1.57 21.74
N THR A 87 9.02 -1.70 22.85
CA THR A 87 8.42 -2.14 24.13
C THR A 87 7.42 -1.14 24.69
N ASN A 88 7.61 0.15 24.40
CA ASN A 88 6.73 1.24 24.77
C ASN A 88 5.69 1.59 23.69
N PHE A 89 5.39 0.67 22.77
CA PHE A 89 4.56 0.96 21.61
C PHE A 89 3.16 1.44 22.01
N PHE A 90 2.44 0.66 22.83
CA PHE A 90 1.07 0.98 23.24
C PHE A 90 1.01 2.06 24.33
N SER A 91 2.07 2.22 25.13
CA SER A 91 2.10 3.20 26.21
C SER A 91 2.50 4.60 25.76
N GLN A 92 3.30 4.73 24.69
CA GLN A 92 3.85 6.01 24.25
C GLN A 92 3.84 6.19 22.73
N VAL A 93 4.52 5.31 21.98
CA VAL A 93 4.77 5.51 20.54
C VAL A 93 3.47 5.69 19.75
N ALA A 94 2.44 4.88 20.02
CA ALA A 94 1.16 4.95 19.32
C ALA A 94 0.46 6.31 19.50
N GLY A 95 0.63 6.97 20.65
CA GLY A 95 0.11 8.32 20.90
C GLY A 95 1.00 9.42 20.33
N GLN A 96 2.32 9.23 20.38
CA GLN A 96 3.30 10.23 19.96
C GLN A 96 3.57 10.24 18.45
N ILE A 97 3.24 9.18 17.71
CA ILE A 97 3.46 9.11 16.26
C ILE A 97 2.75 10.21 15.47
N LEU A 98 1.69 10.78 16.04
CA LEU A 98 1.00 11.93 15.45
C LEU A 98 1.96 13.09 15.14
N GLN A 99 3.02 13.28 15.95
CA GLN A 99 4.06 14.28 15.70
C GLN A 99 4.86 13.97 14.44
N VAL A 100 5.24 12.70 14.24
CA VAL A 100 5.96 12.24 13.04
C VAL A 100 5.07 12.39 11.81
N GLN A 101 3.81 11.95 11.88
CA GLN A 101 2.87 12.05 10.76
C GLN A 101 2.58 13.49 10.34
N ARG A 102 2.53 14.43 11.30
CA ARG A 102 2.43 15.87 11.01
C ARG A 102 3.68 16.41 10.33
N LEU A 103 4.86 15.98 10.76
CA LEU A 103 6.13 16.35 10.12
C LEU A 103 6.16 15.89 8.66
N LEU A 104 5.76 14.65 8.39
CA LEU A 104 5.66 14.12 7.02
C LEU A 104 4.63 14.89 6.17
N ALA A 105 3.50 15.28 6.77
CA ALA A 105 2.47 16.06 6.08
C ALA A 105 2.96 17.47 5.72
N ALA A 106 3.71 18.13 6.61
CA ALA A 106 4.28 19.46 6.41
C ALA A 106 5.46 19.52 5.42
N ALA A 107 5.94 18.37 4.91
CA ALA A 107 7.11 18.33 4.05
C ALA A 107 6.97 19.29 2.84
N PRO A 108 7.97 20.14 2.56
CA PRO A 108 7.85 21.26 1.61
C PRO A 108 7.69 20.83 0.15
N ASN A 109 8.10 19.61 -0.18
CA ASN A 109 7.96 19.02 -1.51
C ASN A 109 7.97 17.49 -1.44
N ALA A 110 7.71 16.84 -2.58
CA ALA A 110 7.64 15.39 -2.68
C ALA A 110 8.98 14.69 -2.36
N GLU A 111 10.11 15.28 -2.75
CA GLU A 111 11.43 14.69 -2.51
C GLU A 111 11.77 14.65 -1.02
N ILE A 112 11.59 15.76 -0.31
CA ILE A 112 11.80 15.82 1.13
C ILE A 112 10.80 14.93 1.87
N LYS A 113 9.55 14.86 1.41
CA LYS A 113 8.54 13.95 1.98
C LYS A 113 8.97 12.49 1.90
N GLU A 114 9.50 12.07 0.75
CA GLU A 114 10.01 10.71 0.56
C GLU A 114 11.20 10.43 1.47
N LYS A 115 12.17 11.34 1.54
CA LYS A 115 13.35 11.21 2.42
C LYS A 115 12.98 11.17 3.91
N LEU A 116 12.04 12.01 4.35
CA LEU A 116 11.51 11.97 5.72
C LEU A 116 10.77 10.67 6.02
N THR A 117 10.03 10.15 5.04
CA THR A 117 9.32 8.87 5.16
C THR A 117 10.27 7.71 5.31
N GLU A 118 11.33 7.66 4.48
CA GLU A 118 12.40 6.67 4.59
C GLU A 118 13.08 6.76 5.97
N SER A 119 13.40 7.97 6.42
CA SER A 119 14.03 8.21 7.73
C SER A 119 13.13 7.74 8.89
N ALA A 120 11.84 8.06 8.84
CA ALA A 120 10.88 7.63 9.86
C ALA A 120 10.72 6.11 9.88
N PHE A 121 10.54 5.48 8.72
CA PHE A 121 10.49 4.02 8.63
C PHE A 121 11.76 3.36 9.13
N ARG A 122 12.94 3.93 8.80
CA ARG A 122 14.22 3.42 9.26
C ARG A 122 14.31 3.42 10.77
N ALA A 123 13.96 4.55 11.40
CA ALA A 123 13.94 4.70 12.86
C ALA A 123 12.94 3.75 13.55
N LEU A 124 11.76 3.57 12.94
CA LEU A 124 10.69 2.76 13.51
C LEU A 124 10.81 1.26 13.25
N TRP A 125 11.49 0.79 12.20
CA TRP A 125 11.38 -0.62 11.80
C TRP A 125 12.67 -1.28 11.32
N GLU A 126 13.77 -0.55 11.12
CA GLU A 126 14.98 -1.12 10.49
C GLU A 126 16.22 -0.95 11.34
N ASP A 127 16.50 0.26 11.82
CA ASP A 127 17.79 0.59 12.43
C ASP A 127 17.71 0.56 13.97
N ARG A 128 18.35 -0.45 14.56
CA ARG A 128 18.38 -0.63 16.02
C ARG A 128 19.17 0.49 16.73
N SER A 129 20.09 1.15 16.04
CA SER A 129 20.89 2.24 16.62
C SER A 129 20.06 3.49 16.93
N LEU A 130 18.87 3.60 16.34
CA LEU A 130 17.91 4.68 16.58
C LEU A 130 16.93 4.36 17.71
N ARG A 131 17.17 3.28 18.47
CA ARG A 131 16.38 2.87 19.63
C ARG A 131 17.28 2.73 20.85
N ASP A 132 16.68 2.79 22.03
CA ASP A 132 17.35 2.40 23.27
C ASP A 132 17.81 0.94 23.17
N PHE A 133 19.12 0.71 23.35
CA PHE A 133 19.72 -0.61 23.13
C PHE A 133 19.20 -1.63 24.15
N GLN A 134 19.09 -1.22 25.42
CA GLN A 134 18.72 -2.08 26.54
C GLN A 134 17.25 -2.51 26.46
N ASN A 135 16.33 -1.58 26.22
CA ASN A 135 14.90 -1.82 26.39
C ASN A 135 14.12 -1.85 25.08
N ASN A 136 14.75 -1.64 23.92
CA ASN A 136 14.06 -1.53 22.64
C ASN A 136 12.96 -0.44 22.65
N PHE A 137 13.30 0.70 23.25
CA PHE A 137 12.41 1.83 23.47
C PHE A 137 12.60 2.90 22.38
N ILE A 138 11.53 3.60 22.01
CA ILE A 138 11.59 4.78 21.12
C ILE A 138 11.01 5.98 21.86
N GLU A 139 11.78 7.06 21.95
CA GLU A 139 11.31 8.34 22.47
C GLU A 139 11.07 9.33 21.31
N ILE A 140 9.82 9.72 21.08
CA ILE A 140 9.47 10.67 20.03
C ILE A 140 9.38 12.08 20.65
N ASN A 141 10.49 12.81 20.59
CA ASN A 141 10.65 14.19 21.04
C ASN A 141 11.25 15.06 19.91
N ASN A 142 11.50 16.36 20.16
CA ASN A 142 12.08 17.25 19.15
C ASN A 142 13.44 16.78 18.64
N THR A 143 14.28 16.15 19.48
CA THR A 143 15.56 15.59 19.06
C THR A 143 15.39 14.45 18.07
N PHE A 144 14.39 13.59 18.30
CA PHE A 144 14.02 12.54 17.36
C PHE A 144 13.55 13.13 16.01
N LEU A 145 12.65 14.12 16.04
CA LEU A 145 12.16 14.79 14.82
C LEU A 145 13.30 15.49 14.07
N GLN A 146 14.22 16.15 14.78
CA GLN A 146 15.40 16.77 14.20
C GLN A 146 16.31 15.75 13.52
N LYS A 147 16.50 14.57 14.13
CA LYS A 147 17.25 13.48 13.51
C LYS A 147 16.59 13.04 12.20
N LEU A 148 15.25 12.95 12.15
CA LEU A 148 14.54 12.61 10.93
C LEU A 148 14.79 13.65 9.83
N CYS A 149 14.69 14.94 10.15
CA CYS A 149 14.97 16.04 9.25
C CYS A 149 16.42 16.01 8.72
N LYS A 150 17.40 15.80 9.60
CA LYS A 150 18.82 15.71 9.24
C LYS A 150 19.09 14.54 8.30
N ASP A 151 18.53 13.37 8.59
CA ASP A 151 18.66 12.18 7.74
C ASP A 151 17.95 12.36 6.40
N ALA A 152 16.94 13.23 6.34
CA ALA A 152 16.29 13.64 5.10
C ALA A 152 17.06 14.72 4.32
N GLY A 153 18.23 15.14 4.81
CA GLY A 153 19.10 16.12 4.17
C GLY A 153 18.76 17.59 4.47
N LEU A 154 17.93 17.86 5.47
CA LEU A 154 17.65 19.22 5.92
C LEU A 154 18.75 19.71 6.87
N SER A 155 19.06 21.01 6.82
CA SER A 155 19.88 21.66 7.84
C SER A 155 19.13 21.73 9.16
N THR A 156 19.84 21.92 10.28
CA THR A 156 19.21 22.04 11.61
C THR A 156 18.12 23.12 11.63
N GLY A 157 18.42 24.31 11.10
CA GLY A 157 17.44 25.41 11.06
C GLY A 157 16.24 25.14 10.16
N ALA A 158 16.43 24.48 9.02
CA ALA A 158 15.31 24.04 8.18
C ALA A 158 14.47 22.95 8.85
N GLY A 159 15.13 22.04 9.60
CA GLY A 159 14.46 21.06 10.43
C GLY A 159 13.63 21.70 11.55
N ASP A 160 14.15 22.75 12.20
CA ASP A 160 13.45 23.44 13.29
C ASP A 160 12.20 24.14 12.76
N ALA A 161 12.34 24.83 11.62
CA ALA A 161 11.22 25.46 10.93
C ALA A 161 10.14 24.43 10.56
N LEU A 162 10.53 23.28 9.99
CA LEU A 162 9.59 22.23 9.61
C LEU A 162 8.89 21.61 10.83
N ILE A 163 9.59 21.42 11.95
CA ILE A 163 9.01 20.93 13.20
C ILE A 163 7.96 21.91 13.72
N GLU A 164 8.21 23.21 13.68
CA GLU A 164 7.21 24.22 14.06
C GLU A 164 6.02 24.24 13.09
N GLU A 165 6.26 24.21 11.77
CA GLU A 165 5.20 24.12 10.75
C GLU A 165 4.34 22.86 10.91
N SER A 166 4.93 21.74 11.35
CA SER A 166 4.19 20.51 11.61
C SER A 166 3.06 20.68 12.64
N LYS A 167 3.21 21.64 13.58
CA LYS A 167 2.21 21.89 14.63
C LYS A 167 0.98 22.64 14.10
N SER A 168 1.11 23.36 12.98
CA SER A 168 0.05 24.14 12.33
C SER A 168 -0.33 23.58 10.96
N VAL A 169 0.48 23.83 9.93
CA VAL A 169 0.26 23.39 8.53
C VAL A 169 0.19 21.87 8.46
N GLY A 170 1.19 21.17 9.01
CA GLY A 170 1.22 19.71 9.01
C GLY A 170 0.03 19.08 9.73
N LYS A 171 -0.48 19.72 10.80
CA LYS A 171 -1.70 19.31 11.49
C LYS A 171 -2.92 19.43 10.59
N ALA A 172 -3.09 20.55 9.90
CA ALA A 172 -4.21 20.78 8.99
C ALA A 172 -4.16 19.81 7.80
N ASP A 173 -2.99 19.65 7.17
CA ASP A 173 -2.79 18.79 6.01
C ASP A 173 -3.00 17.31 6.36
N LEU A 174 -2.48 16.85 7.49
CA LEU A 174 -2.71 15.48 7.96
C LEU A 174 -4.19 15.22 8.23
N MET A 175 -4.90 16.18 8.83
CA MET A 175 -6.33 16.07 9.09
C MET A 175 -7.13 16.00 7.79
N ASN A 176 -6.82 16.87 6.81
CA ASN A 176 -7.47 16.90 5.50
C ASN A 176 -7.19 15.61 4.71
N SER A 177 -5.94 15.14 4.67
CA SER A 177 -5.55 13.88 4.04
C SER A 177 -6.28 12.68 4.66
N THR A 178 -6.35 12.63 5.99
CA THR A 178 -7.07 11.58 6.73
C THR A 178 -8.57 11.62 6.44
N LYS A 179 -9.17 12.81 6.40
CA LYS A 179 -10.60 13.00 6.08
C LYS A 179 -10.91 12.55 4.65
N GLU A 180 -10.11 12.98 3.67
CA GLU A 180 -10.25 12.57 2.27
C GLU A 180 -10.13 11.05 2.12
N ALA A 181 -9.15 10.42 2.78
CA ALA A 181 -8.96 8.97 2.74
C ALA A 181 -10.24 8.21 3.15
N ILE A 182 -10.92 8.66 4.20
CA ILE A 182 -12.14 8.03 4.72
C ILE A 182 -13.34 8.33 3.81
N GLU A 183 -13.59 9.61 3.54
CA GLU A 183 -14.84 10.06 2.90
C GLU A 183 -14.89 9.73 1.41
N LYS A 184 -13.76 9.89 0.71
CA LYS A 184 -13.69 9.74 -0.75
C LYS A 184 -13.26 8.34 -1.18
N HIS A 185 -12.42 7.68 -0.39
CA HIS A 185 -11.82 6.40 -0.76
C HIS A 185 -12.22 5.24 0.15
N HIS A 186 -13.06 5.49 1.16
CA HIS A 186 -13.54 4.49 2.11
C HIS A 186 -12.40 3.71 2.80
N ILE A 187 -11.28 4.38 3.03
CA ILE A 187 -10.11 3.77 3.68
C ILE A 187 -10.43 3.51 5.16
N PHE A 188 -10.12 2.29 5.60
CA PHE A 188 -10.35 1.80 6.96
C PHE A 188 -9.06 1.34 7.68
N GLY A 189 -7.90 1.44 7.04
CA GLY A 189 -6.61 1.10 7.64
C GLY A 189 -5.40 1.55 6.81
N SER A 190 -4.20 1.24 7.32
CA SER A 190 -2.91 1.53 6.67
C SER A 190 -2.05 0.28 6.56
N PRO A 191 -1.43 -0.01 5.40
CA PRO A 191 -1.40 0.84 4.20
C PRO A 191 -2.64 0.70 3.34
N SER A 192 -2.96 1.75 2.57
CA SER A 192 -3.95 1.70 1.49
C SER A 192 -3.41 2.37 0.23
N PHE A 193 -3.83 1.88 -0.93
CA PHE A 193 -3.42 2.35 -2.25
C PHE A 193 -4.66 2.77 -3.02
N VAL A 194 -4.66 3.97 -3.59
CA VAL A 194 -5.67 4.39 -4.57
C VAL A 194 -4.98 4.53 -5.91
N VAL A 195 -5.41 3.73 -6.87
CA VAL A 195 -4.76 3.63 -8.17
C VAL A 195 -5.67 4.19 -9.26
N HIS A 196 -5.07 5.00 -10.13
CA HIS A 196 -5.69 5.55 -11.32
C HIS A 196 -5.16 4.85 -12.57
N VAL A 197 -6.01 4.07 -13.25
CA VAL A 197 -5.67 3.35 -14.50
C VAL A 197 -6.84 3.44 -15.48
N CYS A 198 -6.55 3.86 -16.72
CA CYS A 198 -7.56 3.97 -17.79
C CYS A 198 -8.83 4.74 -17.38
N GLY A 199 -8.69 5.82 -16.60
CA GLY A 199 -9.80 6.62 -16.11
C GLY A 199 -10.60 6.00 -14.95
N LYS A 200 -10.23 4.80 -14.47
CA LYS A 200 -10.84 4.15 -13.30
C LYS A 200 -9.98 4.37 -12.06
N VAL A 201 -10.64 4.51 -10.91
CA VAL A 201 -10.02 4.68 -9.59
C VAL A 201 -10.37 3.48 -8.72
N ASN A 202 -9.36 2.77 -8.22
CA ASN A 202 -9.55 1.56 -7.41
C ASN A 202 -8.74 1.63 -6.12
N MET A 203 -9.39 1.30 -5.00
CA MET A 203 -8.76 1.25 -3.68
C MET A 203 -8.36 -0.18 -3.33
N PHE A 204 -7.15 -0.35 -2.82
CA PHE A 204 -6.60 -1.62 -2.32
C PHE A 204 -6.06 -1.42 -0.91
N PHE A 205 -6.38 -2.34 -0.01
CA PHE A 205 -5.90 -2.32 1.38
C PHE A 205 -4.89 -3.45 1.62
N GLY A 206 -3.76 -3.14 2.25
CA GLY A 206 -2.74 -4.10 2.65
C GLY A 206 -1.54 -4.22 1.68
N GLY A 207 -0.34 -4.40 2.25
CA GLY A 207 0.90 -4.57 1.49
C GLY A 207 1.00 -5.88 0.70
N ASP A 208 0.12 -6.82 0.99
CA ASP A 208 -0.03 -8.11 0.29
C ASP A 208 -0.86 -8.01 -1.00
N ARG A 209 -1.37 -6.81 -1.34
CA ARG A 209 -2.15 -6.57 -2.56
C ARG A 209 -1.32 -6.12 -3.75
N VAL A 210 0.01 -6.05 -3.63
CA VAL A 210 0.83 -5.56 -4.74
C VAL A 210 0.64 -6.40 -5.99
N LYS A 211 0.63 -7.74 -5.92
CA LYS A 211 0.32 -8.60 -7.09
C LYS A 211 -1.03 -8.24 -7.75
N ASN A 212 -2.05 -7.92 -6.95
CA ASN A 212 -3.36 -7.51 -7.47
C ASN A 212 -3.28 -6.14 -8.13
N LEU A 213 -2.51 -5.21 -7.56
CA LEU A 213 -2.18 -3.93 -8.19
C LEU A 213 -1.55 -4.16 -9.57
N CYS A 214 -0.53 -5.02 -9.68
CA CYS A 214 0.15 -5.34 -10.94
C CYS A 214 -0.81 -5.90 -12.00
N PHE A 215 -1.66 -6.85 -11.59
CA PHE A 215 -2.67 -7.44 -12.47
C PHE A 215 -3.64 -6.37 -12.94
N HIS A 216 -4.14 -5.53 -12.04
CA HIS A 216 -5.08 -4.47 -12.35
C HIS A 216 -4.49 -3.40 -13.28
N TRP A 217 -3.19 -3.13 -13.22
CA TRP A 217 -2.54 -2.16 -14.10
C TRP A 217 -2.30 -2.71 -15.51
N THR A 218 -2.17 -4.02 -15.65
CA THR A 218 -1.91 -4.71 -16.92
C THR A 218 -3.16 -5.23 -17.62
N THR A 219 -4.30 -5.25 -16.92
CA THR A 219 -5.58 -5.74 -17.44
C THR A 219 -6.70 -4.76 -17.11
N VAL A 220 -7.47 -4.34 -18.12
CA VAL A 220 -8.75 -3.68 -17.89
C VAL A 220 -9.71 -4.78 -17.46
N PHE A 221 -10.29 -4.68 -16.26
CA PHE A 221 -11.38 -5.57 -15.84
C PHE A 221 -12.49 -5.53 -16.90
N SER A 222 -12.70 -6.66 -17.62
CA SER A 222 -13.97 -6.93 -18.27
C SER A 222 -14.89 -7.58 -17.24
N ASP A 223 -16.15 -7.15 -17.18
CA ASP A 223 -17.16 -7.70 -16.27
C ASP A 223 -17.53 -9.15 -16.59
N GLU A 224 -16.87 -9.78 -17.57
CA GLU A 224 -17.10 -11.16 -18.03
C GLU A 224 -16.85 -12.21 -16.95
N TYR A 225 -16.07 -11.88 -15.90
CA TYR A 225 -15.75 -12.81 -14.81
C TYR A 225 -16.56 -12.57 -13.53
N LEU A 226 -17.41 -11.54 -13.48
CA LEU A 226 -18.23 -11.20 -12.31
C LEU A 226 -19.69 -11.62 -12.54
N HIS A 227 -20.00 -12.90 -12.32
CA HIS A 227 -21.39 -13.34 -12.16
C HIS A 227 -21.84 -13.15 -10.70
N PHE A 228 -21.92 -11.91 -10.23
CA PHE A 228 -22.60 -11.59 -8.98
C PHE A 228 -24.02 -11.13 -9.30
N THR A 229 -24.96 -12.08 -9.39
CA THR A 229 -26.37 -11.75 -9.23
C THR A 229 -26.55 -11.30 -7.78
N GLN A 230 -26.80 -10.01 -7.54
CA GLN A 230 -27.21 -9.58 -6.21
C GLN A 230 -28.51 -10.30 -5.86
N PRO A 231 -28.60 -11.03 -4.74
CA PRO A 231 -29.86 -11.62 -4.33
C PRO A 231 -30.72 -10.52 -3.72
N GLY A 232 -31.73 -10.10 -4.48
CA GLY A 232 -32.77 -9.22 -3.99
C GLY A 232 -33.99 -9.30 -4.89
N VAL A 233 -35.04 -9.97 -4.38
CA VAL A 233 -36.42 -10.00 -4.88
C VAL A 233 -36.72 -11.05 -5.99
N ASN A 234 -37.30 -12.17 -5.54
CA ASN A 234 -38.18 -13.14 -6.23
C ASN A 234 -37.98 -13.44 -7.73
N ASN A 235 -37.58 -14.67 -8.05
CA ASN A 235 -38.24 -15.63 -8.99
C ASN A 235 -37.30 -16.83 -9.24
N PHE A 236 -37.56 -18.00 -8.65
CA PHE A 236 -38.20 -19.18 -9.26
C PHE A 236 -37.50 -19.72 -10.53
N PHE A 237 -36.80 -20.86 -10.35
CA PHE A 237 -36.34 -21.92 -11.28
C PHE A 237 -35.89 -21.55 -12.72
N GLY A 238 -34.65 -21.95 -13.08
CA GLY A 238 -34.33 -22.26 -14.48
C GLY A 238 -32.85 -22.32 -14.88
N GLY A 239 -32.26 -23.52 -14.85
CA GLY A 239 -31.27 -24.00 -15.84
C GLY A 239 -29.89 -23.35 -15.94
N LEU A 240 -28.85 -23.98 -15.36
CA LEU A 240 -27.45 -23.70 -15.70
C LEU A 240 -27.10 -24.28 -17.08
N ARG A 241 -26.64 -23.43 -18.01
CA ARG A 241 -25.96 -23.85 -19.24
C ARG A 241 -24.58 -23.19 -19.30
N TRP A 242 -23.53 -23.98 -19.10
CA TRP A 242 -22.14 -23.52 -19.24
C TRP A 242 -21.83 -23.29 -20.73
N ARG A 243 -21.58 -22.04 -21.13
CA ARG A 243 -20.98 -21.71 -22.43
C ARG A 243 -19.48 -21.46 -22.25
N ARG A 244 -18.66 -22.03 -23.14
CA ARG A 244 -17.24 -21.69 -23.28
C ARG A 244 -17.11 -20.21 -23.65
N PHE A 245 -16.36 -19.44 -22.87
CA PHE A 245 -16.08 -18.03 -23.16
C PHE A 245 -14.88 -17.87 -24.10
N ALA A 246 -15.00 -16.93 -25.03
CA ALA A 246 -14.01 -16.53 -26.00
C ALA A 246 -13.38 -15.18 -25.61
N SER A 247 -12.05 -15.13 -25.67
CA SER A 247 -11.15 -13.96 -25.83
C SER A 247 -11.31 -12.74 -24.91
N VAL A 248 -10.34 -12.57 -24.01
CA VAL A 248 -9.92 -11.29 -23.41
C VAL A 248 -9.55 -10.31 -24.53
N LYS A 249 -10.17 -9.13 -24.59
CA LYS A 249 -9.77 -8.06 -25.52
C LYS A 249 -8.81 -7.08 -24.81
N PRO A 250 -7.55 -6.95 -25.27
CA PRO A 250 -6.69 -5.84 -24.86
C PRO A 250 -7.28 -4.51 -25.36
N CYS A 251 -6.93 -3.41 -24.69
CA CYS A 251 -7.26 -2.06 -25.14
C CYS A 251 -6.55 -1.78 -26.49
N LEU A 252 -7.22 -2.07 -27.60
CA LEU A 252 -6.63 -2.13 -28.95
C LEU A 252 -6.90 -0.87 -29.79
N SER A 253 -7.18 0.28 -29.17
CA SER A 253 -7.42 1.51 -29.95
C SER A 253 -6.16 2.26 -30.39
N MET A 254 -4.94 1.81 -30.05
CA MET A 254 -3.71 2.52 -30.44
C MET A 254 -2.49 1.60 -30.64
N LEU A 255 -2.53 0.68 -31.61
CA LEU A 255 -1.33 -0.05 -32.03
C LEU A 255 -1.22 -0.12 -33.55
N SER A 256 -0.09 0.35 -34.09
CA SER A 256 0.28 0.27 -35.49
C SER A 256 0.50 -1.18 -35.95
N SER A 257 0.17 -1.45 -37.21
CA SER A 257 0.00 -2.73 -37.89
C SER A 257 1.15 -3.76 -37.86
N ASN A 258 2.30 -3.47 -37.27
CA ASN A 258 3.50 -4.32 -37.39
C ASN A 258 3.67 -5.40 -36.30
N PHE A 259 2.73 -5.58 -35.38
CA PHE A 259 2.86 -6.58 -34.29
C PHE A 259 1.96 -7.81 -34.40
N ILE A 260 1.04 -7.86 -35.37
CA ILE A 260 0.08 -8.99 -35.52
C ILE A 260 0.78 -10.28 -36.02
N SER A 261 1.93 -10.16 -36.70
CA SER A 261 2.64 -11.28 -37.34
C SER A 261 3.42 -12.18 -36.38
N LEU A 262 3.78 -11.74 -35.17
CA LEU A 262 4.56 -12.57 -34.24
C LEU A 262 3.71 -13.49 -33.34
N TRP A 263 2.39 -13.27 -33.23
CA TRP A 263 1.51 -14.03 -32.33
C TRP A 263 0.93 -15.29 -32.99
N LEU A 264 0.83 -15.34 -34.33
CA LEU A 264 0.25 -16.49 -35.05
C LEU A 264 1.20 -17.68 -35.24
N ALA A 265 2.48 -17.55 -34.90
CA ALA A 265 3.50 -18.56 -35.22
C ALA A 265 3.69 -19.67 -34.16
N THR A 266 3.08 -19.57 -32.97
CA THR A 266 3.32 -20.54 -31.86
C THR A 266 2.10 -21.38 -31.45
N GLY A 267 0.97 -21.26 -32.16
CA GLY A 267 -0.27 -21.97 -31.87
C GLY A 267 -0.59 -23.10 -32.85
N SER A 268 0.28 -24.12 -32.95
CA SER A 268 -0.02 -25.35 -33.70
C SER A 268 0.76 -26.53 -33.11
N LEU A 269 0.12 -27.71 -33.09
CA LEU A 269 0.49 -29.00 -32.47
C LEU A 269 -0.06 -29.15 -31.03
N SER A 270 -0.81 -30.19 -30.64
CA SER A 270 -1.22 -31.44 -31.27
C SER A 270 -2.32 -32.08 -30.41
N THR A 271 -3.22 -32.81 -31.06
CA THR A 271 -4.44 -33.48 -30.60
C THR A 271 -4.29 -34.58 -29.53
N SER A 272 -5.30 -34.65 -28.66
CA SER A 272 -5.92 -35.80 -27.96
C SER A 272 -5.11 -37.07 -27.66
N LYS A 273 -5.15 -37.51 -26.40
CA LYS A 273 -5.39 -38.92 -26.02
C LYS A 273 -6.07 -39.01 -24.66
N SER A 274 -7.25 -39.63 -24.66
CA SER A 274 -8.04 -40.06 -23.50
C SER A 274 -7.36 -41.23 -22.77
N ILE A 275 -7.37 -41.23 -21.44
CA ILE A 275 -7.10 -42.45 -20.64
C ILE A 275 -8.30 -42.67 -19.71
N ARG A 276 -8.86 -43.89 -19.82
CA ARG A 276 -9.97 -44.41 -19.02
C ARG A 276 -9.47 -44.78 -17.61
N TYR A 277 -10.34 -44.63 -16.62
CA TYR A 277 -10.21 -45.31 -15.35
C TYR A 277 -10.87 -46.70 -15.48
N GLU A 278 -10.13 -47.75 -15.21
CA GLU A 278 -10.69 -49.07 -14.85
C GLU A 278 -10.64 -49.24 -13.33
N SER A 279 -11.62 -50.01 -12.86
CA SER A 279 -12.11 -50.27 -11.49
C SER A 279 -11.07 -50.59 -10.43
#